data_AF-A0A3Z0C4X6-F1
#
_entry.id   AF-A0A3Z0C4X6-F1
#
_cell.length_a   1.000
_cell.length_b   1.000
_cell.length_c   1.000
_cell.angle_alpha   90.00
_cell.angle_beta   90.00
_cell.angle_gamma   90.00
#
_symmetry.space_group_name_H-M   'P 1'
#
loop_
_entity.id
_entity.type
_entity.pdbx_description
1 polymer ?
#
loop_
_entity_poly.entity_id
_entity_poly.type
_entity_poly.pdbx_seq_one_letter_code
_entity_poly.pdbx_strand_id
1 'polypeptide(L)'
;MITFKENQPTWISAPSETISDILFERNISLDEFRLLLEISENKLKQLMSGKLEINELIAIKLSNILGASQYFWLERERQYRETLLILSEDLNDSEDSWLKYFPLKDMKASGWIPKTISKFQQYIYCLDYFNVKNLIEWQSKYQNQHAVVAFKKSQCFDSEQGAIDVWLRQGEILSEKISCQDWNKKEFITKLALIRNLTREKLPSIFIPKLQEICASCGVAVVIAKAPSGCKASGATKFITKQKAMIILSFRHLSDDHFWFSFFHEAAHLILHDNNLIFIDDEFSGFTDDLESEANSFAQRTLIPDEYEYEMKSMRLDIRTILRFSKKIGISSGIVVGQLQKMKIVPYNHFNDLKIRFKWS
;
A
#
# COMPACT_ATOMS: atom_id res chain seq x y z
N MET A 1 -4.78 -18.91 17.23
CA MET A 1 -3.42 -18.87 16.66
C MET A 1 -3.50 -19.57 15.32
N ILE A 2 -3.82 -18.82 14.27
CA ILE A 2 -3.82 -19.32 12.88
C ILE A 2 -2.70 -18.54 12.21
N THR A 3 -1.49 -19.07 12.28
CA THR A 3 -0.36 -18.59 11.51
C THR A 3 -0.48 -19.21 10.13
N PHE A 4 -0.87 -18.42 9.13
CA PHE A 4 -0.73 -18.84 7.75
C PHE A 4 0.77 -19.03 7.47
N LYS A 5 1.21 -20.29 7.37
CA LYS A 5 2.57 -20.61 6.90
C LYS A 5 2.74 -20.07 5.48
N GLU A 6 3.86 -19.41 5.21
CA GLU A 6 4.26 -18.72 3.96
C GLU A 6 4.18 -19.52 2.64
N ASN A 7 3.64 -20.74 2.62
CA ASN A 7 3.56 -21.60 1.44
C ASN A 7 2.18 -22.27 1.21
N GLN A 8 1.10 -21.80 1.84
CA GLN A 8 -0.23 -22.32 1.50
C GLN A 8 -0.81 -21.58 0.28
N PRO A 9 -1.10 -22.28 -0.83
CA PRO A 9 -1.78 -21.67 -1.96
C PRO A 9 -3.15 -21.16 -1.52
N THR A 10 -3.46 -19.91 -1.87
CA THR A 10 -4.73 -19.20 -1.62
C THR A 10 -5.93 -19.75 -2.40
N TRP A 11 -5.76 -20.86 -3.10
CA TRP A 11 -6.81 -21.56 -3.83
C TRP A 11 -7.40 -22.67 -2.97
N ILE A 12 -8.70 -22.56 -2.71
CA ILE A 12 -9.52 -23.57 -2.03
C ILE A 12 -9.66 -24.76 -2.98
N SER A 13 -8.62 -25.56 -3.10
CA SER A 13 -8.66 -26.76 -3.91
C SER A 13 -9.04 -27.92 -3.03
N ALA A 14 -10.27 -28.44 -3.22
CA ALA A 14 -10.70 -29.66 -2.56
C ALA A 14 -9.70 -30.79 -2.91
N PRO A 15 -9.42 -31.75 -2.02
CA PRO A 15 -8.54 -32.85 -2.33
C PRO A 15 -8.98 -33.65 -3.58
N SER A 16 -10.29 -33.61 -3.88
CA SER A 16 -10.87 -34.19 -5.09
C SER A 16 -10.42 -33.54 -6.39
N GLU A 17 -10.00 -32.27 -6.38
CA GLU A 17 -9.42 -31.63 -7.56
C GLU A 17 -8.03 -32.21 -7.85
N THR A 18 -7.18 -32.34 -6.82
CA THR A 18 -5.89 -33.03 -6.96
C THR A 18 -6.06 -34.48 -7.39
N ILE A 19 -7.08 -35.18 -6.87
CA ILE A 19 -7.43 -36.53 -7.35
C ILE A 19 -7.79 -36.48 -8.84
N SER A 20 -8.65 -35.54 -9.26
CA SER A 20 -9.09 -35.40 -10.66
C SER A 20 -7.92 -35.13 -11.59
N ASP A 21 -7.00 -34.25 -11.21
CA ASP A 21 -5.80 -33.92 -11.99
C ASP A 21 -4.94 -35.17 -12.21
N ILE A 22 -4.66 -35.93 -11.14
CA ILE A 22 -3.85 -37.15 -11.23
C ILE A 22 -4.55 -38.23 -12.05
N LEU A 23 -5.87 -38.40 -11.90
CA LEU A 23 -6.65 -39.36 -12.69
C LEU A 23 -6.60 -39.03 -14.18
N PHE A 24 -6.74 -37.74 -14.52
CA PHE A 24 -6.65 -37.25 -15.89
C PHE A 24 -5.25 -37.49 -16.47
N GLU A 25 -4.19 -37.12 -15.75
CA GLU A 25 -2.80 -37.33 -16.18
C GLU A 25 -2.48 -38.81 -16.43
N ARG A 26 -3.09 -39.72 -15.67
CA ARG A 26 -2.86 -41.17 -15.76
C ARG A 26 -3.86 -41.91 -16.64
N ASN A 27 -4.81 -41.21 -17.27
CA ASN A 27 -5.92 -41.80 -18.02
C ASN A 27 -6.73 -42.86 -17.23
N ILE A 28 -6.85 -42.69 -15.91
CA ILE A 28 -7.65 -43.59 -15.06
C ILE A 28 -9.09 -43.08 -15.07
N SER A 29 -10.03 -43.93 -15.46
CA SER A 29 -11.46 -43.57 -15.45
C SER A 29 -12.02 -43.51 -14.02
N LEU A 30 -13.10 -42.74 -13.81
CA LEU A 30 -13.76 -42.69 -12.49
C LEU A 30 -14.31 -44.05 -12.05
N ASP A 31 -14.76 -44.88 -12.99
CA ASP A 31 -15.25 -46.22 -12.70
C ASP A 31 -14.13 -47.16 -12.27
N GLU A 32 -12.99 -47.10 -12.95
CA GLU A 32 -11.78 -47.85 -12.57
C GLU A 32 -11.28 -47.41 -11.20
N PHE A 33 -11.16 -46.10 -10.98
CA PHE A 33 -10.74 -45.54 -9.69
C PHE A 33 -11.67 -45.96 -8.54
N ARG A 34 -12.98 -45.98 -8.78
CA ARG A 34 -13.98 -46.45 -7.80
C ARG A 34 -13.75 -47.91 -7.41
N LEU A 35 -13.47 -48.76 -8.39
CA LEU A 35 -13.20 -50.18 -8.17
C LEU A 35 -11.89 -50.36 -7.38
N LEU A 36 -10.84 -49.61 -7.73
CA LEU A 36 -9.55 -49.62 -7.02
C LEU A 36 -9.66 -49.15 -5.56
N LEU A 37 -10.50 -48.13 -5.30
CA LEU A 37 -10.80 -47.67 -3.94
C LEU A 37 -11.72 -48.62 -3.15
N GLU A 38 -12.39 -49.56 -3.83
CA GLU A 38 -13.40 -50.47 -3.26
C GLU A 38 -14.55 -49.71 -2.57
N ILE A 39 -15.05 -48.65 -3.19
CA ILE A 39 -16.16 -47.84 -2.65
C ILE A 39 -17.39 -47.90 -3.55
N SER A 40 -18.56 -47.61 -2.96
CA SER A 40 -19.80 -47.49 -3.73
C SER A 40 -19.79 -46.23 -4.60
N GLU A 41 -20.60 -46.22 -5.64
CA GLU A 41 -20.75 -45.06 -6.54
C GLU A 41 -21.18 -43.80 -5.77
N ASN A 42 -22.05 -43.95 -4.76
CA ASN A 42 -22.46 -42.84 -3.91
C ASN A 42 -21.28 -42.29 -3.08
N LYS A 43 -20.44 -43.16 -2.49
CA LYS A 43 -19.24 -42.72 -1.77
C LYS A 43 -18.24 -42.02 -2.68
N LEU A 44 -18.07 -42.51 -3.92
CA LEU A 44 -17.24 -41.84 -4.92
C LEU A 44 -17.78 -40.43 -5.22
N LYS A 45 -19.08 -40.28 -5.49
CA LYS A 45 -19.70 -38.96 -5.72
C LYS A 45 -19.49 -38.02 -4.54
N GLN A 46 -19.60 -38.52 -3.30
CA GLN A 46 -19.33 -37.74 -2.10
C GLN A 46 -17.85 -37.37 -1.96
N LEU A 47 -16.93 -38.27 -2.31
CA LEU A 47 -15.48 -38.00 -2.32
C LEU A 47 -15.14 -36.92 -3.36
N MET A 48 -15.61 -37.08 -4.60
CA MET A 48 -15.33 -36.14 -5.69
C MET A 48 -15.95 -34.75 -5.46
N SER A 49 -17.06 -34.68 -4.73
CA SER A 49 -17.67 -33.41 -4.32
C SER A 49 -17.10 -32.82 -3.02
N GLY A 50 -16.09 -33.44 -2.40
CA GLY A 50 -15.48 -32.97 -1.15
C GLY A 50 -16.37 -33.18 0.09
N LYS A 51 -17.51 -33.86 -0.03
CA LYS A 51 -18.42 -34.16 1.10
C LYS A 51 -17.93 -35.30 1.97
N LEU A 52 -17.30 -36.31 1.38
CA LEU A 52 -16.71 -37.42 2.12
C LEU A 52 -15.31 -37.03 2.59
N GLU A 53 -15.07 -37.14 3.90
CA GLU A 53 -13.75 -36.91 4.48
C GLU A 53 -12.75 -38.00 4.09
N ILE A 54 -11.54 -37.59 3.72
CA ILE A 54 -10.40 -38.49 3.54
C ILE A 54 -9.86 -38.84 4.93
N ASN A 55 -10.33 -39.97 5.48
CA ASN A 55 -9.77 -40.56 6.68
C ASN A 55 -8.50 -41.38 6.38
N GLU A 56 -7.86 -41.93 7.41
CA GLU A 56 -6.60 -42.70 7.26
C GLU A 56 -6.72 -43.85 6.24
N LEU A 57 -7.82 -44.59 6.26
CA LEU A 57 -8.03 -45.72 5.34
C LEU A 57 -8.11 -45.25 3.89
N ILE A 58 -8.82 -44.16 3.62
CA ILE A 58 -8.91 -43.57 2.28
C ILE A 58 -7.55 -43.02 1.87
N ALA A 59 -6.82 -42.33 2.77
CA ALA A 59 -5.50 -41.79 2.49
C ALA A 59 -4.47 -42.88 2.12
N ILE A 60 -4.51 -44.05 2.78
CA ILE A 60 -3.66 -45.20 2.42
C ILE A 60 -4.00 -45.68 1.00
N LYS A 61 -5.29 -45.84 0.68
CA LYS A 61 -5.73 -46.27 -0.65
C LYS A 61 -5.34 -45.26 -1.73
N LEU A 62 -5.53 -43.96 -1.48
CA LEU A 62 -5.10 -42.89 -2.39
C LEU A 62 -3.59 -42.90 -2.59
N SER A 63 -2.80 -43.09 -1.53
CA SER A 63 -1.35 -43.22 -1.62
C SER A 63 -0.92 -44.39 -2.51
N ASN A 64 -1.58 -45.55 -2.37
CA ASN A 64 -1.28 -46.74 -3.16
C ASN A 64 -1.68 -46.59 -4.64
N ILE A 65 -2.80 -45.93 -4.93
CA ILE A 65 -3.36 -45.82 -6.29
C ILE A 65 -2.79 -44.63 -7.05
N LEU A 66 -2.75 -43.46 -6.41
CA LEU A 66 -2.41 -42.16 -7.01
C LEU A 66 -0.98 -41.72 -6.65
N GLY A 67 -0.30 -42.39 -5.73
CA GLY A 67 1.00 -41.95 -5.20
C GLY A 67 0.86 -40.85 -4.15
N ALA A 68 1.98 -40.14 -3.90
CA ALA A 68 2.17 -39.31 -2.71
C ALA A 68 2.05 -40.10 -1.39
N SER A 69 2.46 -39.50 -0.28
CA SER A 69 2.38 -40.17 1.02
C SER A 69 0.95 -40.12 1.59
N GLN A 70 0.60 -41.05 2.46
CA GLN A 70 -0.62 -40.96 3.28
C GLN A 70 -0.70 -39.60 4.01
N TYR A 71 0.44 -39.13 4.54
CA TYR A 71 0.54 -37.83 5.20
C TYR A 71 0.12 -36.68 4.28
N PHE A 72 0.55 -36.69 3.01
CA PHE A 72 0.16 -35.66 2.04
C PHE A 72 -1.37 -35.57 1.87
N TRP A 73 -2.04 -36.72 1.72
CA TRP A 73 -3.50 -36.77 1.54
C TRP A 73 -4.26 -36.29 2.78
N LEU A 74 -3.82 -36.73 3.97
CA LEU A 74 -4.42 -36.28 5.24
C LEU A 74 -4.20 -34.78 5.47
N GLU A 75 -3.01 -34.27 5.15
CA GLU A 75 -2.71 -32.84 5.29
C GLU A 75 -3.53 -31.99 4.32
N ARG A 76 -3.74 -32.45 3.07
CA ARG A 76 -4.63 -31.76 2.11
C ARG A 76 -6.09 -31.74 2.59
N GLU A 77 -6.59 -32.86 3.13
CA GLU A 77 -7.93 -32.92 3.71
C GLU A 77 -8.09 -31.98 4.91
N ARG A 78 -7.11 -32.00 5.83
CA ARG A 78 -7.09 -31.10 6.99
C ARG A 78 -7.18 -29.64 6.56
N GLN A 79 -6.35 -29.23 5.60
CA GLN A 79 -6.35 -27.88 5.04
C GLN A 79 -7.69 -27.52 4.42
N TYR A 80 -8.30 -28.44 3.65
CA TYR A 80 -9.61 -28.23 3.05
C TYR A 80 -10.72 -28.05 4.11
N ARG A 81 -10.74 -28.88 5.15
CA ARG A 81 -11.74 -28.79 6.23
C ARG A 81 -11.59 -27.54 7.07
N GLU A 82 -10.36 -27.17 7.43
CA GLU A 82 -10.07 -25.90 8.10
C GLU A 82 -10.57 -24.72 7.28
N THR A 83 -10.37 -24.77 5.96
CA THR A 83 -10.85 -23.75 5.03
C THR A 83 -12.37 -23.72 4.96
N LEU A 84 -13.05 -24.87 4.94
CA LEU A 84 -14.51 -24.95 4.96
C LEU A 84 -15.10 -24.38 6.26
N LEU A 85 -14.47 -24.64 7.40
CA LEU A 85 -14.89 -24.10 8.70
C LEU A 85 -14.78 -22.57 8.70
N ILE A 86 -13.63 -22.04 8.28
CA ILE A 86 -13.41 -20.59 8.06
C ILE A 86 -14.48 -20.01 7.12
N LEU A 87 -14.83 -20.70 6.04
CA LEU A 87 -15.83 -20.25 5.09
C LEU A 87 -17.27 -20.31 5.61
N SER A 88 -17.54 -21.16 6.59
CA SER A 88 -18.85 -21.33 7.21
C SER A 88 -19.12 -20.35 8.35
N GLU A 89 -18.10 -19.62 8.82
CA GLU A 89 -18.27 -18.58 9.83
C GLU A 89 -18.87 -17.31 9.20
N ASP A 90 -19.96 -16.85 9.80
CA ASP A 90 -20.52 -15.53 9.50
C ASP A 90 -19.83 -14.48 10.38
N LEU A 91 -19.57 -13.31 9.78
CA LEU A 91 -19.06 -12.17 10.53
C LEU A 91 -20.15 -11.63 11.46
N ASN A 92 -19.75 -11.23 12.67
CA ASN A 92 -20.64 -10.43 13.50
C ASN A 92 -20.76 -8.99 12.95
N ASP A 93 -21.73 -8.22 13.46
CA ASP A 93 -22.03 -6.87 12.94
C ASP A 93 -20.82 -5.91 12.99
N SER A 94 -19.97 -6.03 14.02
CA SER A 94 -18.79 -5.18 14.17
C SER A 94 -17.71 -5.52 13.14
N GLU A 95 -17.51 -6.81 12.85
CA GLU A 95 -16.56 -7.28 11.86
C GLU A 95 -17.02 -6.96 10.44
N ASP A 96 -18.31 -7.13 10.13
CA ASP A 96 -18.88 -6.76 8.83
C ASP A 96 -18.81 -5.25 8.60
N SER A 97 -19.06 -4.44 9.63
CA SER A 97 -18.93 -2.97 9.57
C SER A 97 -17.47 -2.55 9.35
N TRP A 98 -16.53 -3.16 10.08
CA TRP A 98 -15.10 -2.93 9.90
C TRP A 98 -14.61 -3.35 8.51
N LEU A 99 -15.14 -4.43 7.96
CA LEU A 99 -14.78 -4.86 6.61
C LEU A 99 -15.28 -3.86 5.55
N LYS A 100 -16.48 -3.30 5.72
CA LYS A 100 -17.07 -2.27 4.84
C LYS A 100 -16.39 -0.90 4.93
N TYR A 101 -15.66 -0.65 6.01
CA TYR A 101 -14.89 0.58 6.20
C TYR A 101 -13.76 0.74 5.17
N PHE A 102 -13.18 -0.37 4.69
CA PHE A 102 -12.06 -0.33 3.73
C PHE A 102 -12.48 -0.39 2.27
N PRO A 103 -11.69 0.18 1.34
CA PRO A 103 -11.92 0.09 -0.10
C PRO A 103 -11.48 -1.27 -0.67
N LEU A 104 -12.14 -2.36 -0.25
CA LEU A 104 -11.75 -3.75 -0.58
C LEU A 104 -11.62 -4.02 -2.08
N LYS A 105 -12.43 -3.34 -2.91
CA LYS A 105 -12.36 -3.47 -4.36
C LYS A 105 -10.99 -3.04 -4.88
N ASP A 106 -10.46 -1.93 -4.37
CA ASP A 106 -9.18 -1.38 -4.79
C ASP A 106 -8.01 -2.15 -4.19
N MET A 107 -8.15 -2.62 -2.94
CA MET A 107 -7.16 -3.52 -2.32
C MET A 107 -6.99 -4.81 -3.13
N LYS A 108 -8.11 -5.42 -3.57
CA LYS A 108 -8.10 -6.60 -4.45
C LYS A 108 -7.56 -6.31 -5.85
N ALA A 109 -7.91 -5.15 -6.42
CA ALA A 109 -7.42 -4.74 -7.74
C ALA A 109 -5.91 -4.46 -7.74
N SER A 110 -5.39 -3.94 -6.63
CA SER A 110 -3.96 -3.63 -6.42
C SER A 110 -3.15 -4.84 -5.96
N GLY A 111 -3.80 -5.99 -5.73
CA GLY A 111 -3.14 -7.22 -5.27
C GLY A 111 -2.67 -7.17 -3.81
N TRP A 112 -3.20 -6.25 -3.00
CA TRP A 112 -2.84 -6.13 -1.58
C TRP A 112 -3.47 -7.23 -0.74
N ILE A 113 -4.65 -7.70 -1.15
CA ILE A 113 -5.33 -8.88 -0.59
C ILE A 113 -5.82 -9.79 -1.73
N PRO A 114 -5.98 -11.11 -1.48
CA PRO A 114 -6.48 -12.05 -2.49
C PRO A 114 -7.87 -11.72 -3.01
N LYS A 115 -8.15 -12.14 -4.25
CA LYS A 115 -9.48 -12.04 -4.85
C LYS A 115 -10.36 -13.18 -4.35
N THR A 116 -11.22 -12.90 -3.38
CA THR A 116 -12.24 -13.83 -2.86
C THR A 116 -13.61 -13.17 -2.77
N ILE A 117 -14.66 -13.99 -2.79
CA ILE A 117 -16.08 -13.59 -2.64
C ILE A 117 -16.52 -13.72 -1.17
N SER A 118 -15.96 -14.66 -0.40
CA SER A 118 -16.34 -14.88 1.00
C SER A 118 -15.98 -13.67 1.86
N LYS A 119 -16.96 -13.13 2.59
CA LYS A 119 -16.75 -12.01 3.52
C LYS A 119 -15.80 -12.39 4.65
N PHE A 120 -15.95 -13.59 5.22
CA PHE A 120 -15.08 -14.04 6.29
C PHE A 120 -13.62 -14.14 5.85
N GLN A 121 -13.36 -14.69 4.66
CA GLN A 121 -11.99 -14.69 4.11
C GLN A 121 -11.47 -13.28 3.86
N GLN A 122 -12.30 -12.37 3.35
CA GLN A 122 -11.88 -10.96 3.20
C GLN A 122 -11.51 -10.33 4.54
N TYR A 123 -12.26 -10.63 5.60
CA TYR A 123 -11.94 -10.21 6.97
C TYR A 123 -10.58 -10.73 7.44
N ILE A 124 -10.33 -12.05 7.32
CA ILE A 124 -9.05 -12.65 7.69
C ILE A 124 -7.89 -12.04 6.88
N TYR A 125 -8.04 -11.90 5.56
CA TYR A 125 -7.01 -11.27 4.74
C TYR A 125 -6.76 -9.79 5.09
N CYS A 126 -7.78 -9.07 5.56
CA CYS A 126 -7.60 -7.71 6.06
C CYS A 126 -6.83 -7.70 7.39
N LEU A 127 -7.14 -8.61 8.32
CA LEU A 127 -6.38 -8.78 9.56
C LEU A 127 -4.91 -9.07 9.27
N ASP A 128 -4.63 -10.01 8.35
CA ASP A 128 -3.27 -10.33 7.91
C ASP A 128 -2.57 -9.13 7.27
N TYR A 129 -3.26 -8.39 6.39
CA TYR A 129 -2.73 -7.20 5.73
C TYR A 129 -2.28 -6.13 6.75
N PHE A 130 -3.06 -5.92 7.80
CA PHE A 130 -2.72 -4.99 8.90
C PHE A 130 -1.76 -5.60 9.94
N ASN A 131 -1.44 -6.89 9.81
CA ASN A 131 -0.64 -7.68 10.76
C ASN A 131 -1.18 -7.53 12.20
N VAL A 132 -2.47 -7.89 12.37
CA VAL A 132 -3.21 -7.87 13.63
C VAL A 132 -4.08 -9.12 13.74
N LYS A 133 -4.36 -9.59 14.95
CA LYS A 133 -5.07 -10.86 15.17
C LYS A 133 -6.59 -10.72 15.16
N ASN A 134 -7.11 -9.53 15.43
CA ASN A 134 -8.54 -9.24 15.52
C ASN A 134 -8.80 -7.73 15.47
N LEU A 135 -10.08 -7.36 15.46
CA LEU A 135 -10.54 -5.98 15.43
C LEU A 135 -10.03 -5.13 16.62
N ILE A 136 -9.95 -5.72 17.82
CA ILE A 136 -9.50 -4.98 19.03
C ILE A 136 -8.03 -4.57 18.89
N GLU A 137 -7.17 -5.47 18.40
CA GLU A 137 -5.76 -5.16 18.14
C GLU A 137 -5.62 -4.11 17.03
N TRP A 138 -6.45 -4.19 15.98
CA TRP A 138 -6.49 -3.14 14.95
C TRP A 138 -6.85 -1.77 15.55
N GLN A 139 -7.91 -1.72 16.35
CA GLN A 139 -8.35 -0.48 17.01
C GLN A 139 -7.26 0.10 17.90
N SER A 140 -6.64 -0.71 18.76
CA SER A 140 -5.56 -0.27 19.64
C SER A 140 -4.35 0.26 18.86
N LYS A 141 -3.98 -0.38 17.74
CA LYS A 141 -2.80 -0.02 16.95
C LYS A 141 -3.03 1.18 16.04
N TYR A 142 -4.20 1.28 15.42
CA TYR A 142 -4.45 2.19 14.31
C TYR A 142 -5.43 3.33 14.65
N GLN A 143 -6.46 3.07 15.46
CA GLN A 143 -7.51 4.07 15.75
C GLN A 143 -6.95 5.34 16.44
N ASN A 144 -5.90 5.20 17.25
CA ASN A 144 -5.22 6.33 17.90
C ASN A 144 -4.10 6.97 17.04
N GLN A 145 -3.56 6.25 16.05
CA GLN A 145 -2.45 6.74 15.20
C GLN A 145 -2.94 7.56 14.00
N HIS A 146 -4.19 7.39 13.58
CA HIS A 146 -4.72 7.98 12.35
C HIS A 146 -5.27 9.42 12.49
N ALA A 147 -5.31 9.97 13.71
CA ALA A 147 -5.66 11.38 13.95
C ALA A 147 -4.70 12.38 13.27
N VAL A 148 -3.50 11.93 12.85
CA VAL A 148 -2.44 12.77 12.29
C VAL A 148 -2.62 13.08 10.80
N VAL A 149 -3.30 12.23 10.01
CA VAL A 149 -3.44 12.43 8.54
C VAL A 149 -4.81 13.05 8.16
N ALA A 150 -5.75 13.09 9.10
CA ALA A 150 -7.18 13.26 8.82
C ALA A 150 -7.73 14.69 8.94
N PHE A 151 -6.99 15.69 9.44
CA PHE A 151 -7.59 16.99 9.75
C PHE A 151 -7.69 17.99 8.58
N LYS A 152 -7.72 17.49 7.33
CA LYS A 152 -8.32 18.25 6.22
C LYS A 152 -9.77 17.83 6.00
N LYS A 153 -10.64 18.51 6.77
CA LYS A 153 -12.05 18.84 6.48
C LYS A 153 -13.11 17.85 6.93
N SER A 154 -13.94 18.35 7.87
CA SER A 154 -15.39 18.15 8.05
C SER A 154 -15.92 16.72 8.15
N GLN A 155 -16.67 16.46 9.22
CA GLN A 155 -17.64 15.37 9.45
C GLN A 155 -18.30 14.77 8.18
N CYS A 156 -17.56 13.97 7.41
CA CYS A 156 -18.05 13.31 6.21
C CYS A 156 -17.22 12.06 5.89
N PHE A 157 -17.87 10.91 6.14
CA PHE A 157 -17.64 9.55 5.61
C PHE A 157 -16.44 8.76 6.12
N ASP A 158 -16.72 7.81 7.03
CA ASP A 158 -15.81 6.75 7.50
C ASP A 158 -15.04 6.05 6.37
N SER A 159 -15.65 5.90 5.18
CA SER A 159 -15.00 5.27 4.01
C SER A 159 -13.78 6.02 3.45
N GLU A 160 -13.66 7.35 3.62
CA GLU A 160 -12.46 8.09 3.18
C GLU A 160 -11.28 7.80 4.12
N GLN A 161 -11.55 7.64 5.41
CA GLN A 161 -10.52 7.30 6.40
C GLN A 161 -10.00 5.87 6.20
N GLY A 162 -10.88 4.90 5.97
CA GLY A 162 -10.45 3.53 5.68
C GLY A 162 -9.56 3.44 4.44
N ALA A 163 -9.79 4.29 3.43
CA ALA A 163 -8.91 4.39 2.26
C ALA A 163 -7.53 4.97 2.58
N ILE A 164 -7.43 5.90 3.52
CA ILE A 164 -6.15 6.44 4.02
C ILE A 164 -5.42 5.38 4.83
N ASP A 165 -6.11 4.67 5.74
CA ASP A 165 -5.50 3.68 6.62
C ASP A 165 -4.84 2.54 5.85
N VAL A 166 -5.53 1.99 4.84
CA VAL A 166 -4.97 0.94 3.99
C VAL A 166 -3.79 1.43 3.15
N TRP A 167 -3.81 2.71 2.74
CA TRP A 167 -2.74 3.30 1.95
C TRP A 167 -1.48 3.57 2.80
N LEU A 168 -1.66 4.05 4.03
CA LEU A 168 -0.57 4.18 5.00
C LEU A 168 0.04 2.81 5.33
N ARG A 169 -0.80 1.79 5.56
CA ARG A 169 -0.32 0.42 5.77
C ARG A 169 0.46 -0.10 4.57
N GLN A 170 0.03 0.20 3.35
CA GLN A 170 0.80 -0.16 2.15
C GLN A 170 2.18 0.52 2.16
N GLY A 171 2.25 1.76 2.63
CA GLY A 171 3.50 2.46 2.86
C GLY A 171 4.41 1.70 3.81
N GLU A 172 3.88 1.31 4.98
CA GLU A 172 4.61 0.55 6.00
C GLU A 172 5.17 -0.74 5.38
N ILE A 173 4.34 -1.55 4.72
CA ILE A 173 4.75 -2.81 4.06
C ILE A 173 5.86 -2.58 3.02
N LEU A 174 5.75 -1.54 2.18
CA LEU A 174 6.75 -1.25 1.16
C LEU A 174 8.06 -0.73 1.78
N SER A 175 7.95 0.05 2.85
CA SER A 175 9.11 0.64 3.52
C SER A 175 9.95 -0.42 4.25
N GLU A 176 9.34 -1.50 4.74
CA GLU A 176 10.04 -2.65 5.37
C GLU A 176 11.09 -3.25 4.42
N LYS A 177 10.84 -3.20 3.11
CA LYS A 177 11.73 -3.71 2.06
C LYS A 177 12.91 -2.78 1.74
N ILE A 178 12.88 -1.53 2.23
CA ILE A 178 13.94 -0.55 2.00
C ILE A 178 14.88 -0.54 3.21
N SER A 179 16.14 -0.94 3.00
CA SER A 179 17.18 -0.76 4.01
C SER A 179 17.54 0.72 4.13
N CYS A 180 17.55 1.24 5.35
CA CYS A 180 17.90 2.63 5.63
C CYS A 180 18.98 2.69 6.72
N GLN A 181 19.77 3.75 6.71
CA GLN A 181 20.59 4.14 7.86
C GLN A 181 19.70 4.67 8.99
N ASP A 182 20.28 5.01 10.13
CA ASP A 182 19.51 5.64 11.20
C ASP A 182 19.08 7.07 10.81
N TRP A 183 17.91 7.47 11.30
CA TRP A 183 17.35 8.80 11.06
C TRP A 183 18.33 9.89 11.48
N ASN A 184 18.76 10.68 10.50
CA ASN A 184 19.66 11.80 10.70
C ASN A 184 19.09 13.06 10.06
N LYS A 185 18.37 13.84 10.88
CA LYS A 185 17.73 15.10 10.49
C LYS A 185 18.70 16.09 9.82
N LYS A 186 19.92 16.26 10.37
CA LYS A 186 20.91 17.21 9.84
C LYS A 186 21.41 16.79 8.46
N GLU A 187 21.66 15.50 8.29
CA GLU A 187 22.05 14.95 7.00
C GLU A 187 20.91 15.04 5.98
N PHE A 188 19.67 14.75 6.39
CA PHE A 188 18.49 14.87 5.53
C PHE A 188 18.33 16.30 5.00
N ILE A 189 18.40 17.31 5.89
CA ILE A 189 18.37 18.73 5.51
C ILE A 189 19.46 19.06 4.49
N THR A 190 20.69 18.58 4.72
CA THR A 190 21.83 18.84 3.82
C THR A 190 21.62 18.20 2.44
N LYS A 191 21.05 16.99 2.39
CA LYS A 191 20.80 16.25 1.15
C LYS A 191 19.55 16.73 0.38
N LEU A 192 18.68 17.55 0.97
CA LEU A 192 17.57 18.18 0.23
C LEU A 192 18.05 19.00 -0.98
N ALA A 193 19.25 19.60 -0.91
CA ALA A 193 19.84 20.29 -2.05
C ALA A 193 20.13 19.36 -3.24
N LEU A 194 20.59 18.12 -2.96
CA LEU A 194 20.81 17.09 -3.98
C LEU A 194 19.48 16.62 -4.57
N ILE A 195 18.46 16.45 -3.72
CA ILE A 195 17.11 16.06 -4.15
C ILE A 195 16.47 17.15 -5.01
N ARG A 196 16.68 18.43 -4.68
CA ARG A 196 16.19 19.56 -5.48
C ARG A 196 16.70 19.50 -6.92
N ASN A 197 17.95 19.05 -7.13
CA ASN A 197 18.50 18.88 -8.47
C ASN A 197 17.82 17.75 -9.26
N LEU A 198 17.29 16.72 -8.58
CA LEU A 198 16.54 15.63 -9.22
C LEU A 198 15.24 16.12 -9.87
N THR A 199 14.72 17.29 -9.47
CA THR A 199 13.51 17.85 -10.09
C THR A 199 13.64 18.04 -11.60
N ARG A 200 14.87 18.19 -12.12
CA ARG A 200 15.15 18.34 -13.55
C ARG A 200 15.13 17.03 -14.34
N GLU A 201 15.19 15.89 -13.65
CA GLU A 201 15.08 14.59 -14.28
C GLU A 201 13.61 14.28 -14.57
N LYS A 202 13.31 13.98 -15.83
CA LYS A 202 11.93 13.84 -16.30
C LYS A 202 11.38 12.43 -16.10
N LEU A 203 12.25 11.43 -16.04
CA LEU A 203 11.87 10.03 -16.02
C LEU A 203 11.78 9.50 -14.59
N PRO A 204 10.59 9.06 -14.11
CA PRO A 204 10.44 8.46 -12.79
C PRO A 204 11.36 7.25 -12.55
N SER A 205 11.60 6.45 -13.59
CA SER A 205 12.54 5.32 -13.52
C SER A 205 13.99 5.72 -13.22
N ILE A 206 14.35 7.00 -13.39
CA ILE A 206 15.68 7.52 -13.09
C ILE A 206 15.70 8.26 -11.75
N PHE A 207 14.73 9.16 -11.50
CA PHE A 207 14.78 9.98 -10.28
C PHE A 207 14.26 9.26 -9.04
N ILE A 208 13.30 8.32 -9.16
CA ILE A 208 12.77 7.61 -7.99
C ILE A 208 13.86 6.78 -7.30
N PRO A 209 14.65 5.93 -8.00
CA PRO A 209 15.70 5.16 -7.35
C PRO A 209 16.75 6.05 -6.65
N LYS A 210 17.16 7.16 -7.31
CA LYS A 210 18.09 8.13 -6.73
C LYS A 210 17.51 8.85 -5.51
N LEU A 211 16.24 9.23 -5.57
CA LEU A 211 15.52 9.83 -4.44
C LEU A 211 15.49 8.87 -3.25
N GLN A 212 15.15 7.60 -3.51
CA GLN A 212 15.11 6.55 -2.49
C GLN A 212 16.49 6.30 -1.88
N GLU A 213 17.54 6.22 -2.67
CA GLU A 213 18.92 6.06 -2.21
C GLU A 213 19.35 7.21 -1.29
N ILE A 214 19.17 8.45 -1.75
CA ILE A 214 19.53 9.65 -0.98
C ILE A 214 18.75 9.68 0.34
N CYS A 215 17.45 9.47 0.32
CA CYS A 215 16.62 9.48 1.52
C CYS A 215 16.94 8.32 2.48
N ALA A 216 17.17 7.11 1.94
CA ALA A 216 17.48 5.93 2.74
C ALA A 216 18.80 6.09 3.49
N SER A 217 19.78 6.79 2.90
CA SER A 217 21.03 7.13 3.57
C SER A 217 20.88 8.10 4.74
N CYS A 218 19.70 8.73 4.91
CA CYS A 218 19.34 9.59 6.05
C CYS A 218 18.32 8.95 7.00
N GLY A 219 17.98 7.68 6.81
CA GLY A 219 16.93 7.01 7.59
C GLY A 219 15.50 7.27 7.14
N VAL A 220 15.29 7.67 5.88
CA VAL A 220 13.95 7.89 5.30
C VAL A 220 13.66 6.91 4.17
N ALA A 221 12.69 6.03 4.38
CA ALA A 221 12.14 5.18 3.34
C ALA A 221 11.11 5.95 2.50
N VAL A 222 11.48 6.33 1.28
CA VAL A 222 10.53 6.91 0.32
C VAL A 222 9.87 5.79 -0.49
N VAL A 223 8.54 5.72 -0.45
CA VAL A 223 7.77 4.70 -1.15
C VAL A 223 6.70 5.34 -2.04
N ILE A 224 6.50 4.71 -3.19
CA ILE A 224 5.53 5.17 -4.20
C ILE A 224 4.40 4.14 -4.26
N ALA A 225 3.18 4.57 -3.95
CA ALA A 225 2.02 3.68 -3.99
C ALA A 225 0.79 4.46 -4.44
N LYS A 226 0.08 3.94 -5.45
CA LYS A 226 -1.17 4.54 -5.92
C LYS A 226 -2.20 4.56 -4.79
N ALA A 227 -2.79 5.73 -4.55
CA ALA A 227 -3.86 5.88 -3.57
C ALA A 227 -5.13 5.15 -4.05
N PRO A 228 -5.83 4.40 -3.17
CA PRO A 228 -7.12 3.80 -3.49
C PRO A 228 -8.19 4.90 -3.61
N SER A 229 -9.35 4.54 -4.19
CA SER A 229 -10.50 5.42 -4.24
C SER A 229 -10.90 5.86 -2.84
N GLY A 230 -11.25 7.14 -2.69
CA GLY A 230 -11.51 7.76 -1.39
C GLY A 230 -10.28 8.41 -0.77
N CYS A 231 -9.07 7.89 -1.02
CA CYS A 231 -7.84 8.50 -0.51
C CYS A 231 -7.43 9.69 -1.39
N LYS A 232 -7.56 10.90 -0.86
CA LYS A 232 -7.23 12.15 -1.57
C LYS A 232 -5.81 12.65 -1.31
N ALA A 233 -5.04 11.97 -0.48
CA ALA A 233 -3.69 12.38 -0.09
C ALA A 233 -2.72 12.35 -1.29
N SER A 234 -1.88 13.38 -1.39
CA SER A 234 -0.76 13.40 -2.34
C SER A 234 0.50 12.77 -1.74
N GLY A 235 0.66 12.90 -0.44
CA GLY A 235 1.75 12.37 0.36
C GLY A 235 1.28 12.12 1.80
N ALA A 236 2.07 11.35 2.54
CA ALA A 236 2.00 11.26 3.99
C ALA A 236 3.35 10.86 4.56
N THR A 237 3.57 11.18 5.83
CA THR A 237 4.83 10.99 6.52
C THR A 237 4.60 10.44 7.92
N LYS A 238 5.44 9.49 8.36
CA LYS A 238 5.38 8.88 9.70
C LYS A 238 6.72 8.29 10.11
N PHE A 239 7.05 8.29 11.40
CA PHE A 239 8.10 7.42 11.93
C PHE A 239 7.58 6.00 12.13
N ILE A 240 8.19 5.03 11.45
CA ILE A 240 7.87 3.61 11.63
C ILE A 240 8.56 3.09 12.88
N THR A 241 9.78 3.57 13.11
CA THR A 241 10.52 3.39 14.35
C THR A 241 11.19 4.73 14.71
N LYS A 242 11.75 4.85 15.91
CA LYS A 242 12.53 6.04 16.32
C LYS A 242 13.71 6.35 15.38
N GLN A 243 14.18 5.37 14.61
CA GLN A 243 15.36 5.48 13.73
C GLN A 243 15.00 5.42 12.25
N LYS A 244 13.73 5.21 11.89
CA LYS A 244 13.32 5.06 10.48
C LYS A 244 12.02 5.79 10.22
N ALA A 245 12.10 6.82 9.38
CA ALA A 245 10.97 7.54 8.85
C ALA A 245 10.49 6.96 7.52
N MET A 246 9.24 7.23 7.19
CA MET A 246 8.62 6.90 5.91
C MET A 246 8.01 8.16 5.31
N ILE A 247 8.20 8.31 4.01
CA ILE A 247 7.43 9.21 3.15
C ILE A 247 6.74 8.35 2.10
N ILE A 248 5.42 8.37 2.05
CA ILE A 248 4.63 7.71 1.00
C ILE A 248 4.05 8.78 0.05
N LEU A 249 4.16 8.56 -1.26
CA LEU A 249 3.66 9.48 -2.28
C LEU A 249 2.73 8.77 -3.27
N SER A 250 1.60 9.42 -3.59
CA SER A 250 0.55 8.83 -4.43
C SER A 250 0.64 9.21 -5.91
N PHE A 251 1.56 10.11 -6.28
CA PHE A 251 1.60 10.72 -7.60
C PHE A 251 0.25 11.37 -8.00
N ARG A 252 -0.52 11.87 -7.03
CA ARG A 252 -1.76 12.59 -7.30
C ARG A 252 -1.50 13.73 -8.30
N HIS A 253 -2.45 13.94 -9.22
CA HIS A 253 -2.37 14.88 -10.35
C HIS A 253 -1.36 14.53 -11.45
N LEU A 254 -0.53 13.50 -11.25
CA LEU A 254 0.39 12.94 -12.25
C LEU A 254 1.22 14.03 -12.95
N SER A 255 1.72 15.00 -12.19
CA SER A 255 2.62 16.03 -12.70
C SER A 255 3.79 16.30 -11.76
N ASP A 256 4.91 16.72 -12.34
CA ASP A 256 6.16 16.98 -11.64
C ASP A 256 6.03 18.07 -10.58
N ASP A 257 5.31 19.16 -10.87
CA ASP A 257 5.06 20.24 -9.93
C ASP A 257 4.36 19.76 -8.65
N HIS A 258 3.32 18.94 -8.80
CA HIS A 258 2.59 18.35 -7.68
C HIS A 258 3.42 17.30 -6.95
N PHE A 259 4.10 16.40 -7.67
CA PHE A 259 4.93 15.35 -7.07
C PHE A 259 6.03 15.95 -6.19
N TRP A 260 6.82 16.88 -6.74
CA TRP A 260 7.94 17.45 -6.02
C TRP A 260 7.46 18.34 -4.87
N PHE A 261 6.40 19.13 -5.05
CA PHE A 261 5.82 19.89 -3.95
C PHE A 261 5.40 18.99 -2.80
N SER A 262 4.68 17.89 -3.09
CA SER A 262 4.29 16.91 -2.07
C SER A 262 5.48 16.28 -1.38
N PHE A 263 6.51 15.85 -2.11
CA PHE A 263 7.72 15.33 -1.48
C PHE A 263 8.37 16.32 -0.51
N PHE A 264 8.57 17.57 -0.92
CA PHE A 264 9.22 18.57 -0.06
C PHE A 264 8.33 19.00 1.12
N HIS A 265 7.01 18.94 0.96
CA HIS A 265 6.04 19.15 2.05
C HIS A 265 6.14 18.03 3.09
N GLU A 266 6.12 16.77 2.66
CA GLU A 266 6.33 15.61 3.52
C GLU A 266 7.69 15.65 4.24
N ALA A 267 8.76 16.01 3.51
CA ALA A 267 10.08 16.21 4.09
C ALA A 267 10.09 17.32 5.15
N ALA A 268 9.29 18.38 4.97
CA ALA A 268 9.14 19.44 5.95
C ALA A 268 8.55 18.93 7.26
N HIS A 269 7.56 18.03 7.22
CA HIS A 269 7.01 17.44 8.44
C HIS A 269 8.07 16.64 9.23
N LEU A 270 8.95 15.89 8.55
CA LEU A 270 10.08 15.23 9.23
C LEU A 270 11.07 16.23 9.84
N ILE A 271 11.23 17.40 9.25
CA ILE A 271 12.25 18.38 9.67
C ILE A 271 11.71 19.32 10.75
N LEU A 272 10.48 19.79 10.61
CA LEU A 272 9.91 20.81 11.49
C LEU A 272 9.12 20.17 12.64
N HIS A 273 8.55 18.99 12.42
CA HIS A 273 7.52 18.40 13.28
C HIS A 273 7.86 16.95 13.68
N ASP A 274 9.14 16.57 13.74
CA ASP A 274 9.58 15.22 14.12
C ASP A 274 9.03 14.77 15.47
N ASN A 275 9.03 15.64 16.47
CA ASN A 275 8.45 15.34 17.77
C ASN A 275 6.96 14.96 17.68
N ASN A 276 6.19 15.68 16.85
CA ASN A 276 4.78 15.41 16.56
C ASN A 276 4.57 14.17 15.67
N LEU A 277 5.62 13.49 15.26
CA LEU A 277 5.54 12.23 14.51
C LEU A 277 6.06 11.04 15.34
N ILE A 278 6.69 11.29 16.49
CA ILE A 278 7.38 10.28 17.32
C ILE A 278 6.56 9.82 18.52
N PHE A 279 5.77 10.69 19.17
CA PHE A 279 4.92 10.19 20.25
C PHE A 279 3.92 9.18 19.63
N ILE A 280 3.72 8.05 20.29
CA ILE A 280 2.67 7.07 19.96
C ILE A 280 1.82 6.80 21.23
N ASP A 281 2.19 7.40 22.36
CA ASP A 281 1.52 7.24 23.65
C ASP A 281 1.06 8.61 24.17
N ASP A 282 -0.23 8.68 24.45
CA ASP A 282 -1.03 9.70 25.15
C ASP A 282 -1.11 11.12 24.53
N GLU A 283 -2.29 11.40 23.97
CA GLU A 283 -2.81 12.70 23.49
C GLU A 283 -2.11 13.32 22.27
N PHE A 284 -2.37 12.76 21.09
CA PHE A 284 -2.05 13.40 19.81
C PHE A 284 -3.10 14.40 19.34
N SER A 285 -2.71 15.66 19.26
CA SER A 285 -3.37 16.63 18.39
C SER A 285 -2.84 16.45 16.96
N GLY A 286 -3.73 16.25 15.98
CA GLY A 286 -3.36 16.19 14.56
C GLY A 286 -2.64 17.46 14.10
N PHE A 287 -2.13 17.48 12.85
CA PHE A 287 -1.49 18.68 12.32
C PHE A 287 -2.46 19.87 12.34
N THR A 288 -2.09 20.90 13.09
CA THR A 288 -2.84 22.17 13.10
C THR A 288 -2.64 22.88 11.76
N ASP A 289 -3.53 23.82 11.44
CA ASP A 289 -3.39 24.67 10.26
C ASP A 289 -2.04 25.40 10.21
N ASP A 290 -1.44 25.68 11.37
CA ASP A 290 -0.12 26.29 11.49
C ASP A 290 0.99 25.33 11.02
N LEU A 291 1.00 24.08 11.48
CA LEU A 291 2.00 23.07 11.06
C LEU A 291 1.91 22.80 9.55
N GLU A 292 0.70 22.73 9.01
CA GLU A 292 0.48 22.60 7.55
C GLU A 292 1.00 23.83 6.78
N SER A 293 0.80 25.03 7.32
CA SER A 293 1.30 26.28 6.73
C SER A 293 2.82 26.36 6.74
N GLU A 294 3.45 25.92 7.83
CA GLU A 294 4.91 25.81 7.96
C GLU A 294 5.49 24.83 6.94
N ALA A 295 4.92 23.63 6.82
CA ALA A 295 5.34 22.63 5.84
C ALA A 295 5.18 23.13 4.39
N ASN A 296 4.06 23.80 4.09
CA ASN A 296 3.86 24.46 2.79
C ASN A 296 4.93 25.52 2.51
N SER A 297 5.22 26.38 3.50
CA SER A 297 6.21 27.45 3.36
C SER A 297 7.61 26.88 3.16
N PHE A 298 7.98 25.86 3.94
CA PHE A 298 9.24 25.15 3.78
C PHE A 298 9.40 24.55 2.38
N ALA A 299 8.38 23.87 1.87
CA ALA A 299 8.42 23.29 0.54
C ALA A 299 8.58 24.36 -0.56
N GLN A 300 7.86 25.48 -0.45
CA GLN A 300 7.98 26.61 -1.39
C GLN A 300 9.40 27.17 -1.41
N ARG A 301 9.95 27.51 -0.24
CA ARG A 301 11.29 28.11 -0.10
C ARG A 301 12.42 27.15 -0.43
N THR A 302 12.22 25.85 -0.19
CA THR A 302 13.22 24.84 -0.57
C THR A 302 13.29 24.69 -2.08
N LEU A 303 12.14 24.69 -2.76
CA LEU A 303 12.08 24.58 -4.22
C LEU A 303 12.51 25.87 -4.93
N ILE A 304 12.07 27.02 -4.42
CA ILE A 304 12.40 28.35 -4.95
C ILE A 304 12.90 29.20 -3.78
N PRO A 305 14.24 29.28 -3.58
CA PRO A 305 14.83 30.06 -2.49
C PRO A 305 14.41 31.53 -2.53
N ASP A 306 14.34 32.15 -1.34
CA ASP A 306 13.82 33.51 -1.14
C ASP A 306 14.52 34.55 -2.03
N GLU A 307 15.81 34.37 -2.32
CA GLU A 307 16.60 35.24 -3.22
C GLU A 307 16.05 35.30 -4.67
N TYR A 308 15.26 34.31 -5.09
CA TYR A 308 14.63 34.26 -6.41
C TYR A 308 13.14 34.57 -6.40
N GLU A 309 12.52 34.76 -5.24
CA GLU A 309 11.07 34.94 -5.11
C GLU A 309 10.62 36.22 -5.83
N TYR A 310 11.33 37.33 -5.61
CA TYR A 310 11.03 38.61 -6.27
C TYR A 310 11.17 38.53 -7.79
N GLU A 311 12.23 37.90 -8.29
CA GLU A 311 12.45 37.69 -9.72
C GLU A 311 11.34 36.83 -10.33
N MET A 312 10.93 35.74 -9.68
CA MET A 312 9.83 34.90 -10.15
C MET A 312 8.52 35.69 -10.27
N LYS A 313 8.22 36.54 -9.29
CA LYS A 313 6.96 37.31 -9.26
C LYS A 313 6.93 38.47 -10.26
N SER A 314 8.09 39.04 -10.58
CA SER A 314 8.21 40.22 -11.44
C SER A 314 8.63 39.92 -12.88
N MET A 315 9.08 38.70 -13.18
CA MET A 315 9.50 38.34 -14.53
C MET A 315 8.34 38.41 -15.54
N ARG A 316 8.70 38.64 -16.80
CA ARG A 316 7.75 38.55 -17.92
C ARG A 316 7.12 37.16 -17.97
N LEU A 317 5.80 37.09 -18.03
CA LEU A 317 5.04 35.84 -18.06
C LEU A 317 4.96 35.28 -19.49
N ASP A 318 6.06 34.69 -19.95
CA ASP A 318 6.13 33.96 -21.21
C ASP A 318 6.98 32.68 -21.07
N ILE A 319 6.77 31.73 -22.00
CA ILE A 319 7.39 30.41 -21.99
C ILE A 319 8.93 30.49 -21.91
N ARG A 320 9.56 31.39 -22.69
CA ARG A 320 11.02 31.48 -22.75
C ARG A 320 11.57 32.01 -21.43
N THR A 321 10.91 32.99 -20.84
CA THR A 321 11.30 33.57 -19.55
C THR A 321 11.19 32.54 -18.42
N ILE A 322 10.10 31.77 -18.35
CA ILE A 322 9.91 30.71 -17.35
C ILE A 322 10.97 29.61 -17.49
N LEU A 323 11.26 29.17 -18.72
CA LEU A 323 12.32 28.18 -19.00
C LEU A 323 13.71 28.69 -18.60
N ARG A 324 14.01 29.96 -18.90
CA ARG A 324 15.28 30.57 -18.51
C ARG A 324 15.40 30.69 -16.99
N PHE A 325 14.34 31.09 -16.31
CA PHE A 325 14.29 31.20 -14.86
C PHE A 325 14.48 29.83 -14.18
N SER A 326 13.71 28.82 -14.56
CA SER A 326 13.86 27.45 -14.03
C SER A 326 15.26 26.87 -14.25
N LYS A 327 15.87 27.10 -15.42
CA LYS A 327 17.27 26.72 -15.69
C LYS A 327 18.26 27.46 -14.79
N LYS A 328 18.05 28.76 -14.55
CA LYS A 328 18.90 29.59 -13.68
C LYS A 328 18.92 29.07 -12.25
N ILE A 329 17.75 28.73 -11.69
CA ILE A 329 17.63 28.29 -10.29
C ILE A 329 17.79 26.77 -10.10
N GLY A 330 17.89 26.03 -11.20
CA GLY A 330 18.22 24.60 -11.21
C GLY A 330 17.07 23.66 -10.90
N ILE A 331 15.82 24.01 -11.25
CA ILE A 331 14.63 23.15 -11.02
C ILE A 331 13.83 22.90 -12.30
N SER A 332 12.83 22.01 -12.25
CA SER A 332 11.87 21.86 -13.36
C SER A 332 11.06 23.14 -13.61
N SER A 333 10.83 23.45 -14.89
CA SER A 333 9.89 24.51 -15.29
C SER A 333 8.47 24.26 -14.80
N GLY A 334 8.06 23.00 -14.66
CA GLY A 334 6.74 22.64 -14.16
C GLY A 334 6.51 23.18 -12.76
N ILE A 335 7.53 23.09 -11.89
CA ILE A 335 7.48 23.58 -10.50
C ILE A 335 7.31 25.10 -10.47
N VAL A 336 8.05 25.84 -11.31
CA VAL A 336 7.90 27.30 -11.43
C VAL A 336 6.47 27.66 -11.84
N VAL A 337 5.91 26.96 -12.83
CA VAL A 337 4.51 27.16 -13.25
C VAL A 337 3.55 26.84 -12.11
N GLY A 338 3.75 25.74 -11.38
CA GLY A 338 2.93 25.37 -10.23
C GLY A 338 2.91 26.44 -9.15
N GLN A 339 4.06 27.06 -8.83
CA GLN A 339 4.17 28.14 -7.85
C GLN A 339 3.47 29.42 -8.33
N LEU A 340 3.68 29.83 -9.59
CA LEU A 340 2.98 30.98 -10.17
C LEU A 340 1.45 30.79 -10.19
N GLN A 341 0.98 29.59 -10.49
CA GLN A 341 -0.44 29.23 -10.47
C GLN A 341 -1.01 29.24 -9.05
N LYS A 342 -0.27 28.68 -8.08
CA LYS A 342 -0.66 28.69 -6.67
C LYS A 342 -0.80 30.10 -6.12
N MET A 343 0.12 31.00 -6.50
CA MET A 343 0.09 32.43 -6.16
C MET A 343 -0.96 33.24 -6.93
N LYS A 344 -1.70 32.62 -7.86
CA LYS A 344 -2.68 33.27 -8.75
C LYS A 344 -2.09 34.37 -9.65
N ILE A 345 -0.78 34.35 -9.88
CA ILE A 345 -0.09 35.22 -10.85
C ILE A 345 -0.36 34.75 -12.28
N VAL A 346 -0.51 33.44 -12.44
CA VAL A 346 -0.88 32.80 -13.71
C VAL A 346 -2.13 31.94 -13.50
N PRO A 347 -3.11 31.95 -14.43
CA PRO A 347 -4.25 31.03 -14.37
C PRO A 347 -3.85 29.54 -14.44
N TYR A 348 -4.58 28.66 -13.75
CA TYR A 348 -4.27 27.21 -13.72
C TYR A 348 -4.33 26.50 -15.09
N ASN A 349 -4.97 27.10 -16.09
CA ASN A 349 -5.03 26.58 -17.46
C ASN A 349 -3.85 27.05 -18.35
N HIS A 350 -2.98 27.95 -17.87
CA HIS A 350 -1.87 28.49 -18.65
C HIS A 350 -0.54 27.76 -18.36
N PHE A 351 0.33 27.69 -19.37
CA PHE A 351 1.68 27.10 -19.32
C PHE A 351 1.76 25.64 -18.84
N ASN A 352 0.66 24.89 -18.90
CA ASN A 352 0.64 23.48 -18.50
C ASN A 352 1.53 22.58 -19.37
N ASP A 353 1.89 23.01 -20.59
CA ASP A 353 2.84 22.32 -21.47
C ASP A 353 4.28 22.34 -20.93
N LEU A 354 4.57 23.21 -19.96
CA LEU A 354 5.86 23.24 -19.25
C LEU A 354 5.93 22.26 -18.08
N LYS A 355 4.81 21.60 -17.74
CA LYS A 355 4.74 20.56 -16.70
C LYS A 355 4.98 19.20 -17.33
N ILE A 356 5.75 18.37 -16.64
CA ILE A 356 5.96 16.97 -17.05
C ILE A 356 4.79 16.16 -16.52
N ARG A 357 4.17 15.36 -17.39
CA ARG A 357 3.07 14.46 -17.03
C ARG A 357 3.56 13.04 -16.83
N PHE A 358 3.06 12.41 -15.79
CA PHE A 358 3.37 11.03 -15.43
C PHE A 358 2.20 10.10 -15.74
N LYS A 359 2.47 8.80 -15.77
CA LYS A 359 1.45 7.75 -15.86
C LYS A 359 1.89 6.55 -15.06
N TRP A 360 0.93 5.84 -14.49
CA TRP A 360 1.18 4.50 -13.93
C TRP A 360 1.41 3.54 -15.11
N SER A 361 2.43 2.70 -14.99
CA SER A 361 2.76 1.63 -15.95
C SER A 361 2.15 0.31 -15.54
#